data_AF-A0A7V4F1Y6-F1
#
_entry.id   AF-A0A7V4F1Y6-F1
#
_cell.length_a   1.000
_cell.length_b   1.000
_cell.length_c   1.000
_cell.angle_alpha   90.00
_cell.angle_beta   90.00
_cell.angle_gamma   90.00
#
_symmetry.space_group_name_H-M   'P 1'
#
loop_
_entity.id
_entity.type
_entity.pdbx_description
1 polymer ?
#
loop_
_entity_poly.entity_id
_entity_poly.type
_entity_poly.pdbx_seq_one_letter_code
_entity_poly.pdbx_strand_id
1 'polypeptide(L)'
;NQDELFDEELTVFDTLDKVAVGDIRTKLRDILGAFLFGGDDIYKKVRVLSGGERSRLAIAKLLLEPYNLLVLDEPTNHLDMRSKDILKNALLNYQGTIIVVSHDRDFLDGMVDKIYEVRDTKIFEFRGSIYDFLEKKKLASLNELQNIPSAKPQSNFAHNPDKRNLYAEKKELDKEIKKLQRNIAETEQRIEELESKLAEMNHTLATDPPTDENFFVSYQKIQHEIAQQMGQWENLHTSLENLKKQKDSILQNN
;
A
#
# COMPACT_ATOMS: atom_id res chain seq x y z
N ASN A 1 -26.28 5.59 -14.86
CA ASN A 1 -26.50 6.96 -14.37
C ASN A 1 -26.55 6.94 -12.86
N GLN A 2 -25.46 7.36 -12.21
CA GLN A 2 -25.37 7.46 -10.75
C GLN A 2 -26.11 8.70 -10.20
N ASP A 3 -26.60 9.58 -11.08
CA ASP A 3 -27.24 10.86 -10.75
C ASP A 3 -28.67 10.76 -10.19
N GLU A 4 -29.31 9.59 -10.21
CA GLU A 4 -30.67 9.39 -9.67
C GLU A 4 -30.71 8.93 -8.19
N LEU A 5 -29.56 8.82 -7.50
CA LEU A 5 -29.48 8.11 -6.21
C LEU A 5 -29.74 8.98 -4.96
N PHE A 6 -29.80 10.31 -5.11
CA PHE A 6 -29.88 11.24 -3.97
C PHE A 6 -30.99 12.27 -4.14
N ASP A 7 -31.66 12.56 -3.03
CA ASP A 7 -32.56 13.71 -2.92
C ASP A 7 -31.72 14.96 -2.70
N GLU A 8 -31.72 15.85 -3.69
CA GLU A 8 -30.88 17.05 -3.75
C GLU A 8 -31.15 18.05 -2.62
N GLU A 9 -32.34 17.99 -2.01
CA GLU A 9 -32.76 18.91 -0.95
C GLU A 9 -32.37 18.43 0.46
N LEU A 10 -31.95 17.17 0.60
CA LEU A 10 -31.47 16.63 1.87
C LEU A 10 -30.03 17.06 2.16
N THR A 11 -29.67 17.05 3.44
CA THR A 11 -28.28 17.21 3.86
C THR A 11 -27.50 15.91 3.69
N VAL A 12 -26.17 15.99 3.69
CA VAL A 12 -25.28 14.82 3.71
C VAL A 12 -25.65 13.88 4.85
N PHE A 13 -25.88 14.43 6.05
CA PHE A 13 -26.28 13.67 7.22
C PHE A 13 -27.64 13.00 7.03
N ASP A 14 -28.67 13.75 6.63
CA ASP A 14 -30.04 13.22 6.48
C ASP A 14 -30.11 12.13 5.41
N THR A 15 -29.31 12.26 4.35
CA THR A 15 -29.21 11.28 3.27
C THR A 15 -28.76 9.93 3.79
N LEU A 16 -27.77 9.92 4.70
CA LEU A 16 -27.23 8.70 5.28
C LEU A 16 -28.03 8.20 6.49
N ASP A 17 -28.59 9.08 7.31
CA ASP A 17 -29.44 8.67 8.44
C ASP A 17 -30.70 7.93 7.99
N LYS A 18 -31.25 8.28 6.81
CA LYS A 18 -32.41 7.58 6.23
C LYS A 18 -32.13 6.13 5.85
N VAL A 19 -30.90 5.78 5.46
CA VAL A 19 -30.52 4.40 5.10
C VAL A 19 -29.90 3.62 6.25
N ALA A 20 -29.36 4.31 7.24
CA ALA A 20 -28.76 3.70 8.41
C ALA A 20 -29.83 3.02 9.30
N VAL A 21 -29.79 1.69 9.41
CA VAL A 21 -30.72 0.91 10.25
C VAL A 21 -29.96 0.24 11.40
N GLY A 22 -30.51 0.32 12.61
CA GLY A 22 -29.95 -0.33 13.79
C GLY A 22 -28.71 0.37 14.37
N ASP A 23 -27.79 -0.42 14.92
CA ASP A 23 -26.62 0.08 15.67
C ASP A 23 -25.65 0.89 14.82
N ILE A 24 -25.69 0.75 13.49
CA ILE A 24 -24.85 1.51 12.55
C ILE A 24 -25.08 3.03 12.65
N ARG A 25 -26.27 3.46 13.09
CA ARG A 25 -26.58 4.89 13.32
C ARG A 25 -25.67 5.53 14.36
N THR A 26 -25.18 4.76 15.33
CA THR A 26 -24.21 5.26 16.34
C THR A 26 -22.84 5.57 15.73
N LYS A 27 -22.49 4.90 14.63
CA LYS A 27 -21.23 5.06 13.89
C LYS A 27 -21.36 6.01 12.71
N LEU A 28 -22.53 6.60 12.48
CA LEU A 28 -22.83 7.42 11.31
C LEU A 28 -21.86 8.61 11.17
N ARG A 29 -21.54 9.28 12.29
CA ARG A 29 -20.58 10.38 12.32
C ARG A 29 -19.14 9.92 12.04
N ASP A 30 -18.75 8.75 12.54
CA ASP A 30 -17.42 8.19 12.30
C ASP A 30 -17.25 7.81 10.82
N ILE A 31 -18.29 7.24 10.22
CA ILE A 31 -18.34 6.93 8.78
C ILE A 31 -18.26 8.22 7.97
N LEU A 32 -19.09 9.22 8.27
CA LEU A 32 -19.02 10.53 7.61
C LEU A 32 -17.63 11.17 7.73
N GLY A 33 -17.01 11.09 8.91
CA GLY A 33 -15.64 11.55 9.15
C GLY A 33 -14.60 10.81 8.30
N ALA A 34 -14.72 9.48 8.17
CA ALA A 34 -13.87 8.68 7.30
C ALA A 34 -14.00 9.08 5.82
N PHE A 35 -15.19 9.52 5.39
CA PHE A 35 -15.46 10.04 4.05
C PHE A 35 -15.18 11.55 3.87
N LEU A 36 -14.50 12.17 4.84
CA LEU A 36 -14.11 13.59 4.86
C LEU A 36 -15.29 14.57 4.95
N PHE A 37 -16.45 14.12 5.42
CA PHE A 37 -17.55 15.01 5.78
C PHE A 37 -17.41 15.39 7.26
N GLY A 38 -16.63 16.43 7.52
CA GLY A 38 -16.34 16.92 8.88
C GLY A 38 -17.05 18.24 9.19
N GLY A 39 -17.29 18.50 10.47
CA GLY A 39 -17.82 19.79 10.94
C GLY A 39 -19.14 20.16 10.26
N ASP A 40 -19.15 21.31 9.58
CA ASP A 40 -20.35 21.83 8.91
C ASP A 40 -20.68 21.14 7.58
N ASP A 41 -19.77 20.32 7.04
CA ASP A 41 -19.97 19.64 5.76
C ASP A 41 -21.14 18.66 5.82
N ILE A 42 -21.44 18.10 6.99
CA ILE A 42 -22.55 17.17 7.19
C ILE A 42 -23.92 17.84 7.01
N TYR A 43 -23.99 19.17 7.17
CA TYR A 43 -25.22 19.97 7.02
C TYR A 43 -25.38 20.57 5.61
N LYS A 44 -24.38 20.40 4.72
CA LYS A 44 -24.50 20.82 3.32
C LYS A 44 -25.59 20.02 2.63
N LYS A 45 -26.35 20.68 1.75
CA LYS A 45 -27.30 20.02 0.87
C LYS A 45 -26.58 19.23 -0.22
N VAL A 46 -27.13 18.08 -0.63
CA VAL A 46 -26.53 17.26 -1.68
C VAL A 46 -26.37 18.05 -2.99
N ARG A 47 -27.30 18.97 -3.30
CA ARG A 47 -27.20 19.82 -4.49
C ARG A 47 -25.91 20.65 -4.58
N VAL A 48 -25.34 21.06 -3.44
CA VAL A 48 -24.14 21.93 -3.41
C VAL A 48 -22.83 21.14 -3.38
N LEU A 49 -22.89 19.81 -3.31
CA LEU A 49 -21.72 18.95 -3.33
C LEU A 49 -21.10 18.92 -4.74
N SER A 50 -19.77 18.99 -4.78
CA SER A 50 -18.98 18.69 -5.97
C SER A 50 -19.17 17.23 -6.41
N GLY A 51 -18.84 16.91 -7.66
CA GLY A 51 -18.95 15.53 -8.18
C GLY A 51 -18.17 14.51 -7.34
N GLY A 52 -16.97 14.88 -6.87
CA GLY A 52 -16.17 14.02 -5.98
C GLY A 52 -16.79 13.81 -4.61
N GLU A 53 -17.40 14.86 -4.03
CA GLU A 53 -18.16 14.74 -2.78
C GLU A 53 -19.41 13.89 -2.95
N ARG A 54 -20.17 14.07 -4.04
CA ARG A 54 -21.34 13.21 -4.35
C ARG A 54 -20.93 11.74 -4.48
N SER A 55 -19.79 11.46 -5.10
CA SER A 55 -19.26 10.11 -5.23
C SER A 55 -18.87 9.51 -3.86
N ARG A 56 -18.19 10.27 -3.00
CA ARG A 56 -17.90 9.83 -1.62
C ARG A 56 -19.16 9.58 -0.80
N LEU A 57 -20.19 10.43 -0.95
CA LEU A 57 -21.48 10.24 -0.30
C LEU A 57 -22.17 8.95 -0.76
N ALA A 58 -22.06 8.61 -2.05
CA ALA A 58 -22.61 7.36 -2.59
C ALA A 58 -21.98 6.11 -1.99
N ILE A 59 -20.65 6.13 -1.86
CA ILE A 59 -19.91 5.03 -1.26
C ILE A 59 -20.29 4.91 0.23
N ALA A 60 -20.36 6.04 0.95
CA ALA A 60 -20.76 6.04 2.36
C ALA A 60 -22.18 5.46 2.54
N LYS A 61 -23.12 5.81 1.67
CA LYS A 61 -24.49 5.26 1.66
C LYS A 61 -24.49 3.75 1.46
N LEU A 62 -23.74 3.27 0.47
CA LEU A 62 -23.65 1.85 0.13
C LEU A 62 -23.13 0.99 1.28
N LEU A 63 -22.21 1.52 2.09
CA LEU A 63 -21.61 0.81 3.22
C LEU A 63 -22.49 0.81 4.48
N LEU A 64 -23.44 1.73 4.58
CA LEU A 64 -24.39 1.81 5.68
C LEU A 64 -25.59 0.89 5.51
N GLU A 65 -25.85 0.46 4.28
CA GLU A 65 -26.92 -0.49 3.99
C GLU A 65 -26.51 -1.90 4.49
N PRO A 66 -27.45 -2.65 5.10
CA PRO A 66 -27.15 -3.93 5.77
C PRO A 66 -27.01 -5.08 4.77
N TYR A 67 -26.12 -4.94 3.78
CA TYR A 67 -25.85 -6.01 2.82
C TYR A 67 -24.85 -7.02 3.40
N ASN A 68 -25.02 -8.29 3.03
CA ASN A 68 -24.07 -9.35 3.35
C ASN A 68 -23.08 -9.61 2.20
N LEU A 69 -23.42 -9.17 1.00
CA LEU A 69 -22.63 -9.29 -0.22
C LEU A 69 -22.67 -7.97 -0.98
N LEU A 70 -21.49 -7.45 -1.31
CA LEU A 70 -21.32 -6.26 -2.12
C LEU A 70 -20.61 -6.62 -3.43
N VAL A 71 -21.19 -6.22 -4.57
CA VAL A 71 -20.58 -6.41 -5.89
C VAL A 71 -20.26 -5.05 -6.49
N LEU A 72 -18.98 -4.82 -6.79
CA LEU A 72 -18.46 -3.54 -7.25
C LEU A 72 -17.81 -3.72 -8.62
N ASP A 73 -18.28 -2.97 -9.62
CA ASP A 73 -17.69 -2.94 -10.96
C ASP A 73 -17.00 -1.59 -11.20
N GLU A 74 -15.69 -1.62 -11.39
CA GLU A 74 -14.78 -0.48 -11.50
C GLU A 74 -15.06 0.65 -10.49
N PRO A 75 -15.04 0.37 -9.17
CA PRO A 75 -15.47 1.33 -8.15
C PRO A 75 -14.50 2.49 -7.94
N THR A 76 -13.29 2.43 -8.52
CA THR A 76 -12.28 3.50 -8.47
C THR A 76 -12.39 4.47 -9.63
N ASN A 77 -13.23 4.18 -10.62
CA ASN A 77 -13.38 5.02 -11.79
C ASN A 77 -13.96 6.38 -11.40
N HIS A 78 -13.42 7.47 -11.97
CA HIS A 78 -13.77 8.85 -11.63
C HIS A 78 -13.48 9.30 -10.18
N LEU A 79 -12.73 8.51 -9.40
CA LEU A 79 -12.26 8.91 -8.06
C LEU A 79 -10.85 9.53 -8.11
N ASP A 80 -10.67 10.59 -7.33
CA ASP A 80 -9.34 11.09 -7.00
C ASP A 80 -8.59 10.13 -6.05
N MET A 81 -7.26 10.28 -5.94
CA MET A 81 -6.42 9.39 -5.12
C MET A 81 -6.91 9.29 -3.68
N ARG A 82 -7.30 10.43 -3.08
CA ARG A 82 -7.76 10.47 -1.69
C ARG A 82 -9.06 9.71 -1.50
N SER A 83 -9.99 9.83 -2.44
CA SER A 83 -11.28 9.11 -2.41
C SER A 83 -11.09 7.61 -2.65
N LYS A 84 -10.08 7.20 -3.44
CA LYS A 84 -9.69 5.79 -3.59
C LYS A 84 -9.18 5.20 -2.27
N ASP A 85 -8.33 5.91 -1.54
CA ASP A 85 -7.81 5.44 -0.25
C ASP A 85 -8.93 5.28 0.78
N ILE A 86 -9.88 6.22 0.81
CA ILE A 86 -11.06 6.15 1.67
C ILE A 86 -11.91 4.93 1.33
N LEU A 87 -12.23 4.75 0.04
CA LEU A 87 -12.99 3.60 -0.43
C LEU A 87 -12.29 2.30 -0.03
N LYS A 88 -10.98 2.19 -0.25
CA LYS A 88 -10.17 1.01 0.10
C LYS A 88 -10.26 0.70 1.59
N ASN A 89 -10.03 1.70 2.44
CA ASN A 89 -10.11 1.54 3.90
C ASN A 89 -11.52 1.17 4.36
N ALA A 90 -12.55 1.73 3.74
CA ALA A 90 -13.93 1.45 4.10
C ALA A 90 -14.34 0.03 3.71
N LEU A 91 -13.89 -0.45 2.54
CA LEU A 91 -14.09 -1.84 2.09
C LEU A 91 -13.32 -2.86 2.93
N LEU A 92 -12.09 -2.54 3.35
CA LEU A 92 -11.31 -3.40 4.26
C LEU A 92 -11.99 -3.62 5.62
N ASN A 93 -12.75 -2.63 6.10
CA ASN A 93 -13.48 -2.70 7.37
C ASN A 93 -14.91 -3.22 7.23
N TYR A 94 -15.36 -3.52 6.00
CA TYR A 94 -16.69 -4.03 5.75
C TYR A 94 -16.81 -5.48 6.23
N GLN A 95 -17.86 -5.78 6.99
CA GLN A 95 -18.03 -7.09 7.63
C GLN A 95 -18.65 -8.16 6.73
N GLY A 96 -19.10 -7.79 5.52
CA GLY A 96 -19.67 -8.71 4.54
C GLY A 96 -18.65 -9.23 3.52
N THR A 97 -19.14 -10.01 2.55
CA THR A 97 -18.33 -10.45 1.40
C THR A 97 -18.30 -9.38 0.33
N ILE A 98 -17.14 -9.12 -0.27
CA ILE A 98 -16.99 -8.17 -1.38
C ILE A 98 -16.49 -8.92 -2.61
N ILE A 99 -17.17 -8.70 -3.74
CA ILE A 99 -16.69 -9.08 -5.07
C ILE A 99 -16.39 -7.79 -5.80
N VAL A 100 -15.14 -7.60 -6.19
CA VAL A 100 -14.68 -6.42 -6.90
C VAL A 100 -14.12 -6.79 -8.27
N VAL A 101 -14.57 -6.07 -9.28
CA VAL A 101 -14.01 -6.07 -10.62
C VAL A 101 -13.28 -4.75 -10.79
N SER A 102 -11.96 -4.80 -10.94
CA SER A 102 -11.20 -3.60 -11.26
C SER A 102 -9.92 -3.89 -12.05
N HIS A 103 -9.53 -2.94 -12.90
CA HIS A 103 -8.23 -2.88 -13.55
C HIS A 103 -7.17 -2.14 -12.71
N ASP A 104 -7.56 -1.50 -11.60
CA ASP A 104 -6.66 -0.76 -10.70
C ASP A 104 -5.92 -1.71 -9.73
N ARG A 105 -4.65 -1.99 -10.04
CA ARG A 105 -3.83 -2.96 -9.29
C ARG A 105 -3.48 -2.47 -7.89
N ASP A 106 -3.21 -1.17 -7.73
CA ASP A 106 -2.79 -0.58 -6.46
C ASP A 106 -3.96 -0.53 -5.47
N PHE A 107 -5.17 -0.31 -5.99
CA PHE A 107 -6.39 -0.43 -5.21
C PHE A 107 -6.64 -1.86 -4.71
N LEU A 108 -6.50 -2.86 -5.59
CA LEU A 108 -6.72 -4.27 -5.26
C LEU A 108 -5.66 -4.84 -4.32
N ASP A 109 -4.42 -4.34 -4.39
CA ASP A 109 -3.31 -4.88 -3.61
C ASP A 109 -3.55 -4.73 -2.10
N GLY A 110 -3.35 -5.83 -1.36
CA GLY A 110 -3.63 -5.90 0.08
C GLY A 110 -5.11 -5.83 0.47
N MET A 111 -6.04 -5.72 -0.48
CA MET A 111 -7.49 -5.74 -0.23
C MET A 111 -8.13 -7.10 -0.56
N VAL A 112 -7.57 -7.86 -1.50
CA VAL A 112 -8.16 -9.11 -1.99
C VAL A 112 -7.47 -10.34 -1.42
N ASP A 113 -8.27 -11.30 -0.94
CA ASP A 113 -7.79 -12.62 -0.49
C ASP A 113 -7.71 -13.65 -1.62
N LYS A 114 -8.56 -13.49 -2.63
CA LYS A 114 -8.74 -14.40 -3.76
C LYS A 114 -8.94 -13.62 -5.05
N ILE A 115 -8.32 -14.11 -6.12
CA ILE A 115 -8.41 -13.53 -7.46
C ILE A 115 -9.02 -14.58 -8.39
N TYR A 116 -10.05 -14.18 -9.13
CA TYR A 116 -10.66 -15.02 -10.16
C TYR A 116 -10.30 -14.46 -11.54
N GLU A 117 -9.53 -15.20 -12.31
CA GLU A 117 -9.28 -14.88 -13.72
C GLU A 117 -10.34 -15.54 -14.59
N VAL A 118 -11.08 -14.74 -15.35
CA VAL A 118 -11.98 -15.24 -16.39
C VAL A 118 -11.26 -15.20 -17.72
N ARG A 119 -11.00 -16.37 -18.34
CA ARG A 119 -10.40 -16.50 -19.67
C ARG A 119 -11.07 -17.62 -20.44
N ASP A 120 -11.36 -17.41 -21.72
CA ASP A 120 -11.95 -18.40 -22.62
C ASP A 120 -13.19 -19.10 -22.03
N THR A 121 -14.07 -18.33 -21.38
CA THR A 121 -15.27 -18.81 -20.65
C THR A 121 -14.99 -19.75 -19.47
N LYS A 122 -13.74 -19.87 -19.04
CA LYS A 122 -13.31 -20.61 -17.84
C LYS A 122 -12.90 -19.65 -16.74
N ILE A 123 -13.09 -20.10 -15.49
CA ILE A 123 -12.73 -19.34 -14.29
C ILE A 123 -11.56 -20.06 -13.62
N PHE A 124 -10.47 -19.33 -13.37
CA PHE A 124 -9.29 -19.81 -12.66
C PHE A 124 -9.18 -19.09 -11.32
N GLU A 125 -9.20 -19.85 -10.22
CA GLU A 125 -8.97 -19.32 -8.88
C GLU A 125 -7.47 -19.19 -8.61
N PHE A 126 -7.08 -18.03 -8.11
CA PHE A 126 -5.74 -17.76 -7.61
C PHE A 126 -5.80 -17.24 -6.17
N ARG A 127 -4.92 -17.75 -5.32
CA ARG A 127 -4.74 -17.27 -3.94
C ARG A 127 -3.37 -16.61 -3.80
N GLY A 128 -3.35 -15.42 -3.22
CA GLY A 128 -2.16 -14.59 -3.09
C GLY A 128 -2.41 -13.17 -3.60
N SER A 129 -1.36 -12.36 -3.65
CA SER A 129 -1.47 -10.96 -4.06
C SER A 129 -1.76 -10.81 -5.56
N ILE A 130 -2.28 -9.64 -5.95
CA ILE A 130 -2.49 -9.28 -7.36
C ILE A 130 -1.17 -9.29 -8.13
N TYR A 131 -0.07 -8.94 -7.47
CA TYR A 131 1.27 -8.96 -8.05
C TYR A 131 1.76 -10.38 -8.35
N ASP A 132 1.57 -11.33 -7.41
CA ASP A 132 1.91 -12.74 -7.61
C ASP A 132 1.10 -13.35 -8.77
N PHE A 133 -0.17 -12.97 -8.88
CA PHE A 133 -1.05 -13.39 -9.97
C PHE A 133 -0.55 -12.89 -11.33
N LEU A 134 -0.22 -11.60 -11.43
CA LEU A 134 0.26 -10.98 -12.66
C LEU A 134 1.60 -11.57 -13.11
N GLU A 135 2.51 -11.87 -12.18
CA GLU A 135 3.78 -12.51 -12.46
C GLU A 135 3.56 -13.91 -13.08
N LYS A 136 2.70 -14.73 -12.46
CA LYS A 136 2.34 -16.06 -12.98
C LYS A 136 1.63 -15.99 -14.33
N LYS A 137 0.74 -15.01 -14.52
CA LYS A 137 0.04 -14.79 -15.79
C LYS A 137 1.01 -14.40 -16.91
N LYS A 138 2.00 -13.56 -16.62
CA LYS A 138 3.05 -13.17 -17.59
C LYS A 138 3.90 -14.38 -17.99
N LEU A 139 4.26 -15.24 -17.03
CA LEU A 139 4.97 -16.50 -17.31
C LEU A 139 4.13 -17.48 -18.14
N ALA A 140 2.83 -17.61 -17.85
CA ALA A 140 1.93 -18.49 -18.59
C ALA A 140 1.70 -18.02 -20.04
N SER A 141 1.48 -16.72 -20.25
CA SER A 141 1.29 -16.13 -21.59
C SER A 141 2.54 -16.26 -22.47
N LEU A 142 3.74 -16.15 -21.88
CA LEU A 142 5.00 -16.40 -22.58
C LEU A 142 5.17 -17.87 -23.01
N ASN A 143 4.71 -18.81 -22.19
CA ASN A 143 4.74 -20.24 -22.52
C ASN A 143 3.72 -20.61 -23.60
N GLU A 144 2.56 -19.95 -23.64
CA GLU A 144 1.54 -20.15 -24.68
C GLU A 144 2.00 -19.61 -26.05
N LEU A 145 2.70 -18.47 -26.07
CA LEU A 145 3.29 -17.91 -27.30
C LEU A 145 4.42 -18.77 -27.88
N GLN A 146 5.13 -19.54 -27.04
CA GLN A 146 6.14 -20.50 -27.49
C GLN A 146 5.56 -21.81 -28.06
N ASN A 147 4.27 -22.08 -27.85
CA ASN A 147 3.60 -23.32 -28.24
C ASN A 147 2.73 -23.21 -29.50
N ILE A 148 2.95 -22.21 -30.38
CA ILE A 148 2.33 -22.20 -31.70
C ILE A 148 2.91 -23.36 -32.53
N PRO A 149 2.12 -24.35 -32.95
CA PRO A 149 2.62 -25.52 -33.64
C PRO A 149 2.84 -25.19 -35.13
N SER A 150 4.08 -24.88 -35.48
CA SER A 150 4.59 -25.02 -36.85
C SER A 150 5.55 -26.21 -36.91
N ALA A 151 5.45 -26.99 -37.98
CA ALA A 151 5.95 -28.34 -38.17
C ALA A 151 7.41 -28.63 -37.72
N LYS A 152 7.60 -29.86 -37.20
CA LYS A 152 8.88 -30.51 -36.84
C LYS A 152 9.86 -30.65 -38.05
N PRO A 153 11.12 -31.07 -37.83
CA PRO A 153 12.07 -30.74 -36.77
C PRO A 153 13.51 -30.49 -37.33
N GLN A 154 14.43 -30.10 -36.42
CA GLN A 154 15.89 -29.95 -36.59
C GLN A 154 16.39 -28.55 -36.91
N SER A 155 16.88 -27.87 -35.88
CA SER A 155 18.32 -27.65 -35.73
C SER A 155 18.58 -27.02 -34.36
N ASN A 156 19.66 -27.48 -33.73
CA ASN A 156 20.22 -26.91 -32.52
C ASN A 156 20.39 -25.38 -32.67
N PHE A 157 20.04 -24.59 -31.66
CA PHE A 157 20.99 -23.79 -30.88
C PHE A 157 20.25 -23.02 -29.75
N ALA A 158 20.86 -23.09 -28.57
CA ALA A 158 20.67 -22.27 -27.37
C ALA A 158 19.36 -22.44 -26.55
N HIS A 159 19.43 -23.35 -25.58
CA HIS A 159 18.96 -23.01 -24.23
C HIS A 159 19.50 -21.62 -23.89
N ASN A 160 18.62 -20.66 -23.56
CA ASN A 160 19.08 -19.37 -23.03
C ASN A 160 18.99 -19.43 -21.49
N PRO A 161 20.08 -19.79 -20.78
CA PRO A 161 20.12 -19.82 -19.32
C PRO A 161 19.89 -18.43 -18.69
N ASP A 162 19.99 -17.36 -19.46
CA ASP A 162 19.91 -15.98 -18.99
C ASP A 162 18.56 -15.61 -18.36
N LYS A 163 17.42 -16.13 -18.84
CA LYS A 163 16.10 -15.71 -18.33
C LYS A 163 15.67 -16.36 -17.01
N ARG A 164 16.20 -17.55 -16.69
CA ARG A 164 16.06 -18.15 -15.34
C ARG A 164 17.02 -17.49 -14.35
N ASN A 165 18.23 -17.14 -14.81
CA ASN A 165 19.20 -16.40 -14.02
C ASN A 165 18.68 -15.00 -13.68
N LEU A 166 18.07 -14.27 -14.62
CA LEU A 166 17.46 -12.94 -14.38
C LEU A 166 16.35 -12.94 -13.31
N TYR A 167 15.54 -14.00 -13.21
CA TYR A 167 14.52 -14.13 -12.16
C TYR A 167 15.13 -14.51 -10.80
N ALA A 168 16.16 -15.37 -10.79
CA ALA A 168 16.92 -15.68 -9.59
C ALA A 168 17.63 -14.42 -9.06
N GLU A 169 18.28 -13.67 -9.95
CA GLU A 169 19.00 -12.42 -9.69
C GLU A 169 18.04 -11.34 -9.18
N LYS A 170 16.83 -11.19 -9.75
CA LYS A 170 15.80 -10.27 -9.21
C LYS A 170 15.32 -10.65 -7.81
N LYS A 171 15.09 -11.94 -7.56
CA LYS A 171 14.67 -12.44 -6.25
C LYS A 171 15.78 -12.31 -5.21
N GLU A 172 17.04 -12.42 -5.62
CA GLU A 172 18.21 -12.17 -4.77
C GLU A 172 18.34 -10.68 -4.44
N LEU A 173 18.23 -9.79 -5.44
CA LEU A 173 18.21 -8.34 -5.23
C LEU A 173 17.09 -7.91 -4.28
N ASP A 174 15.88 -8.46 -4.41
CA ASP A 174 14.77 -8.13 -3.51
C ASP A 174 14.99 -8.64 -2.07
N LYS A 175 15.68 -9.77 -1.91
CA LYS A 175 16.08 -10.26 -0.58
C LYS A 175 17.17 -9.37 0.02
N GLU A 176 18.14 -8.94 -0.77
CA GLU A 176 19.21 -8.04 -0.34
C GLU A 176 18.67 -6.67 0.04
N ILE A 177 17.74 -6.10 -0.74
CA ILE A 177 17.05 -4.85 -0.42
C ILE A 177 16.30 -4.99 0.91
N LYS A 178 15.52 -6.07 1.11
CA LYS A 178 14.82 -6.30 2.38
C LYS A 178 15.77 -6.47 3.56
N LYS A 179 16.94 -7.09 3.35
CA LYS A 179 17.97 -7.24 4.39
C LYS A 179 18.61 -5.89 4.75
N LEU A 180 18.94 -5.07 3.75
CA LEU A 180 19.47 -3.73 3.96
C LEU A 180 18.45 -2.82 4.65
N GLN A 181 17.18 -2.89 4.27
CA GLN A 181 16.11 -2.14 4.95
C GLN A 181 15.99 -2.50 6.43
N ARG A 182 16.10 -3.79 6.78
CA ARG A 182 16.13 -4.23 8.18
C ARG A 182 17.35 -3.72 8.92
N ASN A 183 18.53 -3.80 8.30
CA ASN A 183 19.76 -3.31 8.91
C ASN A 183 19.72 -1.78 9.12
N ILE A 184 19.15 -1.03 8.17
CA ILE A 184 18.94 0.42 8.31
C ILE A 184 18.03 0.71 9.50
N ALA A 185 16.91 0.00 9.62
CA ALA A 185 16.00 0.17 10.75
C ALA A 185 16.66 -0.17 12.10
N GLU A 186 17.52 -1.19 12.15
CA GLU A 186 18.29 -1.55 13.35
C GLU A 186 19.32 -0.48 13.70
N THR A 187 20.03 0.07 12.71
CA THR A 187 20.97 1.18 12.89
C THR A 187 20.25 2.46 13.34
N GLU A 188 19.08 2.78 12.79
CA GLU A 188 18.26 3.92 13.19
C GLU A 188 17.82 3.81 14.65
N GLN A 189 17.30 2.64 15.05
CA GLN A 189 16.92 2.38 16.43
C GLN A 189 18.14 2.53 17.37
N ARG A 190 19.32 2.06 16.93
CA ARG A 190 20.54 2.18 17.73
C ARG A 190 21.02 3.63 17.87
N ILE A 191 20.88 4.45 16.82
CA ILE A 191 21.18 5.88 16.87
C ILE A 191 20.24 6.57 17.87
N GLU A 192 18.94 6.30 17.81
CA GLU A 192 17.93 6.88 18.70
C GLU A 192 18.23 6.56 20.19
N GLU A 193 18.60 5.31 20.49
CA GLU A 193 19.02 4.91 21.85
C GLU A 193 20.27 5.68 22.34
N LEU A 194 21.26 5.88 21.47
CA LEU A 194 22.49 6.57 21.81
C LEU A 194 22.28 8.08 21.94
N GLU A 195 21.45 8.67 21.09
CA GLU A 195 21.05 10.07 21.16
C GLU A 195 20.24 10.38 22.43
N SER A 196 19.35 9.47 22.84
CA SER A 196 18.63 9.58 24.12
C SER A 196 19.61 9.59 25.31
N LYS A 197 20.60 8.69 25.31
CA LYS A 197 21.65 8.67 26.35
C LYS A 197 22.51 9.94 26.33
N LEU A 198 22.83 10.44 25.13
CA LEU A 198 23.57 11.70 24.98
C LEU A 198 22.75 12.89 25.52
N ALA A 199 21.43 12.91 25.29
CA ALA A 199 20.53 13.93 25.80
C ALA A 199 20.47 13.94 27.34
N GLU A 200 20.42 12.76 27.97
CA GLU A 200 20.50 12.63 29.44
C GLU A 200 21.84 13.13 30.00
N MET A 201 22.95 12.82 29.33
CA MET A 201 24.27 13.32 29.71
C MET A 201 24.40 14.83 29.51
N ASN A 202 23.85 15.39 28.43
CA ASN A 202 23.80 16.83 28.18
C ASN A 202 22.99 17.57 29.24
N HIS A 203 21.85 17.00 29.65
CA HIS A 203 21.07 17.54 30.75
C HIS A 203 21.89 17.56 32.05
N THR A 204 22.60 16.47 32.36
CA THR A 204 23.47 16.37 33.54
C THR A 204 24.58 17.44 33.51
N LEU A 205 25.24 17.64 32.36
CA LEU A 205 26.23 18.70 32.15
C LEU A 205 25.67 20.11 32.36
N ALA A 206 24.39 20.33 32.03
CA ALA A 206 23.74 21.63 32.16
C ALA A 206 23.29 21.94 33.60
N THR A 207 22.93 20.91 34.39
CA THR A 207 22.40 21.08 35.75
C THR A 207 23.45 20.96 36.84
N ASP A 208 24.40 20.03 36.72
CA ASP A 208 25.48 19.80 37.70
C ASP A 208 26.69 19.17 36.98
N PRO A 209 27.65 19.98 36.48
CA PRO A 209 28.74 19.48 35.64
C PRO A 209 29.65 18.54 36.44
N PRO A 210 29.71 17.23 36.09
CA PRO A 210 30.57 16.30 36.80
C PRO A 210 32.04 16.63 36.51
N THR A 211 32.90 16.56 37.53
CA THR A 211 34.37 16.73 37.39
C THR A 211 35.10 15.42 37.07
N ASP A 212 34.36 14.30 36.98
CA ASP A 212 34.92 12.96 36.74
C ASP A 212 35.38 12.79 35.29
N GLU A 213 36.66 12.49 35.09
CA GLU A 213 37.24 12.21 33.77
C GLU A 213 36.53 11.04 33.06
N ASN A 214 36.01 10.05 33.80
CA ASN A 214 35.29 8.92 33.22
C ASN A 214 33.98 9.33 32.54
N PHE A 215 33.32 10.37 33.05
CA PHE A 215 32.10 10.90 32.46
C PHE A 215 32.37 11.47 31.06
N PHE A 216 33.39 12.33 30.92
CA PHE A 216 33.77 12.91 29.64
C PHE A 216 34.28 11.88 28.62
N VAL A 217 35.02 10.86 29.09
CA VAL A 217 35.44 9.73 28.23
C VAL A 217 34.23 8.97 27.71
N SER A 218 33.23 8.69 28.55
CA SER A 218 32.00 8.00 28.14
C SER A 218 31.15 8.86 27.18
N TYR A 219 31.08 10.17 27.42
CA TYR A 219 30.38 11.14 26.58
C TYR A 219 31.00 11.22 25.18
N GLN A 220 32.33 11.39 25.09
CA GLN A 220 33.04 11.36 23.81
C GLN A 220 32.89 10.02 23.10
N LYS A 221 32.87 8.91 23.84
CA LYS A 221 32.67 7.58 23.28
C LYS A 221 31.28 7.44 22.65
N ILE A 222 30.23 7.92 23.31
CA ILE A 222 28.86 7.90 22.77
C ILE A 222 28.75 8.81 21.54
N GLN A 223 29.31 10.02 21.58
CA GLN A 223 29.36 10.90 20.39
C GLN A 223 30.09 10.24 19.21
N HIS A 224 31.21 9.56 19.49
CA HIS A 224 31.95 8.83 18.46
C HIS A 224 31.16 7.62 17.94
N GLU A 225 30.47 6.88 18.81
CA GLU A 225 29.64 5.72 18.43
C GLU A 225 28.46 6.16 17.57
N ILE A 226 27.79 7.27 17.90
CA ILE A 226 26.75 7.88 17.07
C ILE A 226 27.32 8.27 15.70
N ALA A 227 28.47 8.95 15.64
CA ALA A 227 29.09 9.32 14.37
C ALA A 227 29.44 8.09 13.51
N GLN A 228 29.91 7.00 14.13
CA GLN A 228 30.14 5.73 13.44
C GLN A 228 28.83 5.10 12.93
N GLN A 229 27.76 5.11 13.73
CA GLN A 229 26.47 4.57 13.34
C GLN A 229 25.82 5.40 12.22
N MET A 230 25.93 6.73 12.25
CA MET A 230 25.49 7.59 11.15
C MET A 230 26.26 7.29 9.85
N GLY A 231 27.58 7.09 9.93
CA GLY A 231 28.37 6.69 8.77
C GLY A 231 27.99 5.29 8.24
N GLN A 232 27.66 4.35 9.12
CA GLN A 232 27.14 3.04 8.71
C GLN A 232 25.76 3.17 8.04
N TRP A 233 24.87 3.99 8.60
CA TRP A 233 23.56 4.29 8.03
C TRP A 233 23.67 4.89 6.63
N GLU A 234 24.56 5.87 6.43
CA GLU A 234 24.80 6.51 5.14
C GLU A 234 25.31 5.50 4.09
N ASN A 235 26.25 4.63 4.48
CA ASN A 235 26.78 3.57 3.60
C ASN A 235 25.71 2.53 3.24
N LEU A 236 24.88 2.13 4.20
CA LEU A 236 23.75 1.21 3.96
C LEU A 236 22.71 1.85 3.03
N HIS A 237 22.41 3.15 3.21
CA HIS A 237 21.47 3.88 2.38
C HIS A 237 21.99 4.04 0.94
N THR A 238 23.27 4.40 0.78
CA THR A 238 23.94 4.48 -0.52
C THR A 238 23.93 3.13 -1.24
N SER A 239 24.19 2.04 -0.50
CA SER A 239 24.16 0.68 -1.04
C SER A 239 22.75 0.28 -1.49
N LEU A 240 21.72 0.65 -0.71
CA LEU A 240 20.32 0.44 -1.06
C LEU A 240 19.89 1.25 -2.30
N GLU A 241 20.35 2.49 -2.43
CA GLU A 241 20.08 3.33 -3.60
C GLU A 241 20.73 2.77 -4.87
N ASN A 242 21.99 2.31 -4.76
CA ASN A 242 22.69 1.67 -5.86
C ASN A 242 22.00 0.37 -6.31
N LEU A 243 21.55 -0.47 -5.38
CA LEU A 243 20.79 -1.68 -5.70
C LEU A 243 19.44 -1.39 -6.33
N LYS A 244 18.75 -0.32 -5.91
CA LYS A 244 17.52 0.14 -6.56
C LYS A 244 17.78 0.63 -7.99
N LYS A 245 18.83 1.44 -8.21
CA LYS A 245 19.24 1.89 -9.54
C LYS A 245 19.62 0.71 -10.45
N GLN A 246 20.30 -0.31 -9.91
CA GLN A 246 20.63 -1.53 -10.64
C GLN A 246 19.35 -2.30 -11.03
N LYS A 247 18.39 -2.42 -10.11
CA LYS A 247 17.07 -3.02 -10.38
C LYS A 247 16.32 -2.24 -11.48
N ASP A 248 16.34 -0.92 -11.44
CA ASP A 248 15.67 -0.06 -12.44
C ASP A 248 16.36 -0.12 -13.81
N SER A 249 17.69 -0.20 -13.86
CA SER A 249 18.45 -0.41 -15.10
C SER A 249 18.12 -1.75 -15.77
N ILE A 250 17.93 -2.82 -14.98
CA ILE A 250 17.48 -4.13 -15.47
C ILE A 250 16.04 -4.07 -16.00
N LEU A 251 15.22 -3.14 -15.52
CA LEU A 251 13.84 -2.91 -15.99
C LEU A 251 13.77 -2.06 -17.27
N GLN A 252 14.73 -1.17 -17.52
CA GLN A 252 14.74 -0.29 -18.70
C GLN A 252 15.46 -0.89 -19.92
N ASN A 253 16.42 -1.79 -19.72
CA ASN A 253 17.17 -2.45 -20.80
C ASN A 253 16.47 -3.71 -21.38
N ASN A 254 15.19 -3.95 -21.06
CA ASN A 254 14.37 -5.07 -21.56
C ASN A 254 12.94 -4.61 -21.89
#